data_AF-A0A924BVR4-F1
#
_entry.id   AF-A0A924BVR4-F1
#
_cell.length_a   1.000
_cell.length_b   1.000
_cell.length_c   1.000
_cell.angle_alpha   90.00
_cell.angle_beta   90.00
_cell.angle_gamma   90.00
#
_symmetry.space_group_name_H-M   'P 1'
#
loop_
_entity.id
_entity.type
_entity.pdbx_description
1 polymer ?
#
loop_
_entity_poly.entity_id
_entity_poly.type
_entity_poly.pdbx_seq_one_letter_code
_entity_poly.pdbx_strand_id
1 'polypeptide(L)'
;WVFHLTGDIQQPLHAGHRMSWRFYATDRLGTIAWVRPNAGDQPLELHQYWDHAAEDPRLDDSAGAADLAARAEALRMPADRSATLASHARFAAWMIESRVLADRVAYRGTTLNAGRDRDHAAVLGPQANARAHALATLRIAMAGDRLADLLRGLR
;
A
#
# COMPACT_ATOMS: atom_id res chain seq x y z
N TRP A 1 -18.55 -3.50 2.95
CA TRP A 1 -17.52 -4.56 2.89
C TRP A 1 -16.79 -4.59 1.54
N VAL A 2 -17.46 -4.80 0.39
CA VAL A 2 -16.76 -4.89 -0.93
C VAL A 2 -15.94 -3.65 -1.30
N PHE A 3 -16.45 -2.45 -1.02
CA PHE A 3 -15.73 -1.18 -1.23
C PHE A 3 -14.41 -1.16 -0.45
N HIS A 4 -14.48 -1.47 0.84
CA HIS A 4 -13.34 -1.51 1.75
C HIS A 4 -12.32 -2.57 1.32
N LEU A 5 -12.75 -3.81 1.10
CA LEU A 5 -11.84 -4.89 0.70
C LEU A 5 -11.17 -4.69 -0.65
N THR A 6 -11.88 -4.05 -1.60
CA THR A 6 -11.29 -3.75 -2.91
C THR A 6 -10.17 -2.72 -2.78
N GLY A 7 -10.27 -1.81 -1.80
CA GLY A 7 -9.20 -0.89 -1.42
C GLY A 7 -8.06 -1.59 -0.67
N ASP A 8 -8.38 -2.28 0.42
CA ASP A 8 -7.42 -3.01 1.28
C ASP A 8 -6.50 -3.92 0.47
N ILE A 9 -7.07 -4.73 -0.43
CA ILE A 9 -6.28 -5.69 -1.21
C ILE A 9 -5.29 -5.00 -2.16
N GLN A 10 -5.40 -3.69 -2.42
CA GLN A 10 -4.39 -2.96 -3.18
C GLN A 10 -3.19 -2.52 -2.34
N GLN A 11 -3.33 -2.45 -1.00
CA GLN A 11 -2.25 -2.12 -0.08
C GLN A 11 -1.25 -3.30 -0.04
N PRO A 12 0.03 -3.09 -0.41
CA PRO A 12 1.00 -4.19 -0.54
C PRO A 12 1.07 -5.14 0.66
N LEU A 13 1.12 -4.59 1.88
CA LEU A 13 1.26 -5.33 3.13
C LEU A 13 -0.04 -5.98 3.60
N HIS A 14 -1.20 -5.68 3.02
CA HIS A 14 -2.41 -6.47 3.28
C HIS A 14 -2.36 -7.86 2.63
N ALA A 15 -1.40 -8.10 1.72
CA ALA A 15 -1.20 -9.39 1.04
C ALA A 15 0.23 -9.96 1.17
N GLY A 16 1.13 -9.27 1.87
CA GLY A 16 2.55 -9.62 1.93
C GLY A 16 3.15 -9.45 3.31
N HIS A 17 3.94 -10.44 3.73
CA HIS A 17 4.75 -10.40 4.94
C HIS A 17 6.22 -10.75 4.63
N ARG A 18 7.11 -10.42 5.56
CA ARG A 18 8.53 -10.77 5.48
C ARG A 18 8.89 -11.87 6.49
N MET A 19 9.57 -12.90 5.99
CA MET A 19 10.24 -13.90 6.82
C MET A 19 11.75 -13.71 6.70
N SER A 20 12.46 -13.61 7.82
CA SER A 20 13.92 -13.47 7.85
C SER A 20 14.48 -13.86 9.22
N TRP A 21 15.80 -13.89 9.36
CA TRP A 21 16.43 -14.05 10.69
C TRP A 21 16.02 -12.95 11.68
N ARG A 22 15.71 -11.74 11.19
CA ARG A 22 15.19 -10.65 12.03
C ARG A 22 13.73 -10.88 12.42
N PHE A 23 12.92 -11.33 11.45
CA PHE A 23 11.48 -11.58 11.60
C PHE A 23 11.20 -13.07 11.40
N TYR A 24 11.41 -13.85 12.45
CA TYR A 24 11.20 -15.30 12.41
C TYR A 24 9.72 -15.60 12.15
N ALA A 25 9.44 -16.49 11.19
CA ALA A 25 8.12 -16.85 10.68
C ALA A 25 7.29 -15.73 10.03
N THR A 26 7.28 -14.51 10.56
CA THR A 26 6.59 -13.36 9.96
C THR A 26 6.94 -12.06 10.67
N ASP A 27 6.90 -10.94 9.95
CA ASP A 27 6.84 -9.59 10.51
C ASP A 27 5.39 -9.10 10.75
N ARG A 28 4.42 -10.03 10.71
CA ARG A 28 2.99 -9.81 10.89
C ARG A 28 2.46 -8.71 9.96
N LEU A 29 2.78 -8.84 8.67
CA LEU A 29 2.39 -7.88 7.63
C LEU A 29 2.97 -6.47 7.90
N GLY A 30 4.11 -6.38 8.59
CA GLY A 30 4.75 -5.12 8.95
C GLY A 30 4.29 -4.49 10.27
N THR A 31 3.40 -5.12 11.04
CA THR A 31 2.93 -4.58 12.33
C THR A 31 3.95 -4.72 13.47
N ILE A 32 4.99 -5.54 13.30
CA ILE A 32 6.12 -5.60 14.25
C ILE A 32 7.43 -5.08 13.66
N ALA A 33 7.35 -4.45 12.49
CA ALA A 33 8.47 -3.82 11.82
C ALA A 33 8.33 -2.30 11.94
N TRP A 34 9.36 -1.60 12.39
CA TRP A 34 9.32 -0.16 12.70
C TRP A 34 10.15 0.65 11.72
N VAL A 35 9.62 1.82 11.37
CA VAL A 35 10.21 2.77 10.43
C VAL A 35 9.98 4.21 10.89
N ARG A 36 10.70 5.15 10.27
CA ARG A 36 10.50 6.58 10.47
C ARG A 36 10.47 7.28 9.10
N PRO A 37 9.41 8.02 8.73
CA PRO A 37 9.32 8.62 7.40
C PRO A 37 10.48 9.61 7.16
N ASN A 38 10.71 10.53 8.10
CA ASN A 38 11.81 11.49 8.07
C ASN A 38 12.58 11.52 9.39
N ALA A 39 13.80 12.07 9.38
CA ALA A 39 14.55 12.28 10.61
C ALA A 39 13.76 13.20 11.57
N GLY A 40 13.59 12.79 12.83
CA GLY A 40 12.84 13.54 13.83
C GLY A 40 11.37 13.10 14.01
N ASP A 41 10.74 12.49 13.01
CA ASP A 41 9.35 11.99 13.11
C ASP A 41 9.22 10.88 14.16
N GLN A 42 8.06 10.66 14.77
CA GLN A 42 7.90 9.50 15.64
C GLN A 42 7.98 8.19 14.84
N PRO A 43 8.57 7.12 15.40
CA PRO A 43 8.57 5.82 14.75
C PRO A 43 7.16 5.24 14.73
N LEU A 44 6.80 4.62 13.60
CA LEU A 44 5.53 3.94 13.39
C LEU A 44 5.75 2.54 12.80
N GLU A 45 4.73 1.70 12.91
CA GLU A 45 4.71 0.40 12.28
C GLU A 45 4.78 0.56 10.76
N LEU A 46 5.51 -0.34 10.11
CA LEU A 46 5.65 -0.35 8.66
C LEU A 46 4.28 -0.56 7.99
N HIS A 47 3.39 -1.36 8.60
CA HIS A 47 2.02 -1.52 8.12
C HIS A 47 1.28 -0.19 8.10
N GLN A 48 1.26 0.51 9.25
CA GLN A 48 0.63 1.81 9.39
C GLN A 48 1.21 2.85 8.42
N TYR A 49 2.53 2.86 8.22
CA TYR A 49 3.15 3.72 7.23
C TYR A 49 2.57 3.51 5.82
N TRP A 50 2.34 2.26 5.41
CA TRP A 50 1.78 1.95 4.09
C TRP A 50 0.29 2.23 3.97
N ASP A 51 -0.48 2.13 5.06
CA ASP A 51 -1.89 2.52 5.09
C ASP A 51 -2.06 4.02 4.78
N HIS A 52 -1.13 4.86 5.24
CA HIS A 52 -1.16 6.32 5.05
C HIS A 52 -0.25 6.83 3.93
N ALA A 53 0.40 5.94 3.16
CA ALA A 53 1.48 6.36 2.25
C ALA A 53 1.03 7.33 1.14
N ALA A 54 -0.26 7.32 0.75
CA ALA A 54 -0.80 8.20 -0.28
C ALA A 54 -1.29 9.57 0.26
N GLU A 55 -1.29 9.76 1.57
CA GLU A 55 -1.76 10.99 2.20
C GLU A 55 -0.73 12.11 2.05
N ASP A 56 -1.21 13.34 1.92
CA ASP A 56 -0.39 14.53 2.08
C ASP A 56 -0.50 15.00 3.54
N PRO A 57 0.56 14.88 4.35
CA PRO A 57 0.51 15.20 5.78
C PRO A 57 0.30 16.70 6.07
N ARG A 58 0.25 17.55 5.04
CA ARG A 58 0.00 19.00 5.15
C ARG A 58 -1.48 19.35 5.04
N LEU A 59 -2.33 18.42 4.64
CA LEU A 59 -3.77 18.62 4.46
C LEU A 59 -4.54 17.99 5.61
N ASP A 60 -5.68 18.56 5.97
CA ASP A 60 -6.64 17.88 6.84
C ASP A 60 -7.30 16.70 6.10
N ASP A 61 -7.96 15.81 6.84
CA ASP A 61 -8.53 14.57 6.30
C ASP A 61 -9.46 14.82 5.10
N SER A 62 -10.30 15.85 5.15
CA SER A 62 -11.27 16.13 4.09
C SER A 62 -10.60 16.70 2.84
N ALA A 63 -9.71 17.68 3.00
CA ALA A 63 -8.96 18.25 1.90
C ALA A 63 -8.01 17.22 1.28
N GLY A 64 -7.36 16.41 2.12
CA GLY A 64 -6.48 15.33 1.71
C GLY A 64 -7.19 14.25 0.91
N ALA A 65 -8.39 13.84 1.35
CA ALA A 65 -9.19 12.86 0.61
C ALA A 65 -9.62 13.37 -0.77
N ALA A 66 -10.07 14.63 -0.87
CA ALA A 66 -10.49 15.23 -2.14
C ALA A 66 -9.31 15.39 -3.11
N ASP A 67 -8.17 15.85 -2.61
CA ASP A 67 -6.93 16.01 -3.36
C ASP A 67 -6.35 14.66 -3.82
N LEU A 68 -6.39 13.64 -2.97
CA LEU A 68 -6.01 12.27 -3.32
C LEU A 68 -6.93 11.68 -4.39
N ALA A 69 -8.25 11.88 -4.28
CA ALA A 69 -9.21 11.44 -5.29
C ALA A 69 -8.92 12.10 -6.65
N ALA A 70 -8.73 13.43 -6.67
CA ALA A 70 -8.39 14.16 -7.89
C ALA A 70 -7.08 13.67 -8.53
N ARG A 71 -6.04 13.40 -7.72
CA ARG A 71 -4.80 12.78 -8.20
C ARG A 71 -5.02 11.40 -8.79
N ALA A 72 -5.78 10.55 -8.10
CA ALA A 72 -6.05 9.19 -8.53
C ALA A 72 -6.83 9.15 -9.85
N GLU A 73 -7.86 10.00 -10.00
CA GLU A 73 -8.67 10.14 -11.21
C GLU A 73 -7.85 10.67 -12.41
N ALA A 74 -6.84 11.50 -12.17
CA ALA A 74 -5.96 12.01 -13.20
C ALA A 74 -4.97 10.97 -13.75
N LEU A 75 -4.78 9.84 -13.07
CA LEU A 75 -3.87 8.80 -13.52
C LEU A 75 -4.51 7.95 -14.62
N ARG A 76 -3.77 7.72 -15.71
CA ARG A 76 -4.18 6.75 -16.73
C ARG A 76 -3.90 5.33 -16.25
N MET A 77 -4.95 4.60 -15.91
CA MET A 77 -4.82 3.22 -15.46
C MET A 77 -4.50 2.26 -16.62
N PRO A 78 -3.60 1.28 -16.38
CA PRO A 78 -3.50 0.14 -17.28
C PRO A 78 -4.79 -0.69 -17.18
N ALA A 79 -5.21 -1.30 -18.28
CA ALA A 79 -6.35 -2.22 -18.27
C ALA A 79 -6.11 -3.36 -17.25
N ASP A 80 -7.11 -3.61 -16.39
CA ASP A 80 -7.05 -4.73 -15.46
C ASP A 80 -7.11 -6.05 -16.24
N ARG A 81 -5.96 -6.72 -16.32
CA ARG A 81 -5.82 -7.99 -17.04
C ARG A 81 -6.66 -9.11 -16.43
N SER A 82 -7.10 -8.94 -15.19
CA SER A 82 -7.98 -9.91 -14.52
C SER A 82 -9.46 -9.65 -14.77
N ALA A 83 -9.86 -8.55 -15.42
CA ALA A 83 -11.26 -8.12 -15.51
C ALA A 83 -12.23 -9.17 -16.09
N THR A 84 -11.75 -10.07 -16.94
CA THR A 84 -12.54 -11.15 -17.57
C THR A 84 -12.63 -12.42 -16.72
N LEU A 85 -11.92 -12.51 -15.60
CA LEU A 85 -11.94 -13.66 -14.70
C LEU A 85 -13.17 -13.63 -13.78
N ALA A 86 -13.52 -14.79 -13.21
CA ALA A 86 -14.49 -14.87 -12.13
C ALA A 86 -14.02 -14.08 -10.89
N SER A 87 -14.95 -13.52 -10.10
CA SER A 87 -14.64 -12.58 -9.01
C SER A 87 -13.61 -13.10 -7.99
N HIS A 88 -13.65 -14.39 -7.63
CA HIS A 88 -12.67 -14.98 -6.72
C HIS A 88 -11.26 -15.03 -7.32
N ALA A 89 -11.15 -15.33 -8.62
CA ALA A 89 -9.88 -15.36 -9.34
C ALA A 89 -9.33 -13.94 -9.58
N ARG A 90 -10.21 -12.95 -9.77
CA ARG A 90 -9.85 -11.52 -9.79
C ARG A 90 -9.20 -11.11 -8.48
N PHE A 91 -9.88 -11.37 -7.35
CA PHE A 91 -9.36 -11.05 -6.03
C PHE A 91 -8.01 -11.75 -5.75
N ALA A 92 -7.88 -13.03 -6.12
CA ALA A 92 -6.62 -13.76 -6.00
C ALA A 92 -5.49 -13.13 -6.84
N ALA A 93 -5.78 -12.65 -8.06
CA ALA A 93 -4.80 -11.94 -8.87
C ALA A 93 -4.34 -10.64 -8.21
N TRP A 94 -5.25 -9.85 -7.64
CA TRP A 94 -4.92 -8.61 -6.93
C TRP A 94 -4.09 -8.87 -5.67
N MET A 95 -4.38 -9.95 -4.95
CA MET A 95 -3.57 -10.40 -3.81
C MET A 95 -2.13 -10.74 -4.24
N ILE A 96 -1.96 -11.46 -5.36
CA ILE A 96 -0.64 -11.79 -5.90
C ILE A 96 0.13 -10.52 -6.26
N GLU A 97 -0.52 -9.55 -6.91
CA GLU A 97 0.09 -8.26 -7.22
C GLU A 97 0.58 -7.55 -5.95
N SER A 98 -0.27 -7.43 -4.93
CA SER A 98 0.09 -6.76 -3.68
C SER A 98 1.22 -7.49 -2.95
N ARG A 99 1.22 -8.82 -2.93
CA ARG A 99 2.33 -9.63 -2.40
C ARG A 99 3.64 -9.34 -3.13
N VAL A 100 3.62 -9.24 -4.46
CA VAL A 100 4.81 -8.90 -5.26
C VAL A 100 5.30 -7.49 -4.95
N LEU A 101 4.38 -6.53 -4.79
CA LEU A 101 4.71 -5.15 -4.42
C LEU A 101 5.24 -5.04 -2.99
N ALA A 102 4.77 -5.88 -2.07
CA ALA A 102 5.31 -5.95 -0.72
C ALA A 102 6.80 -6.31 -0.76
N ASP A 103 7.16 -7.37 -1.48
CA ASP A 103 8.56 -7.77 -1.63
C ASP A 103 9.39 -6.70 -2.36
N ARG A 104 8.92 -6.26 -3.53
CA ARG A 104 9.70 -5.41 -4.44
C ARG A 104 9.79 -3.96 -4.01
N VAL A 105 8.81 -3.45 -3.28
CA VAL A 105 8.72 -2.02 -2.93
C VAL A 105 8.71 -1.82 -1.42
N ALA A 106 7.75 -2.42 -0.72
CA ALA A 106 7.60 -2.23 0.73
C ALA A 106 8.78 -2.78 1.55
N TYR A 107 9.44 -3.84 1.10
CA TYR A 107 10.61 -4.38 1.80
C TYR A 107 11.95 -4.05 1.14
N ARG A 108 12.02 -4.06 -0.20
CA ARG A 108 13.28 -3.88 -0.94
C ARG A 108 13.39 -2.55 -1.67
N GLY A 109 12.33 -2.11 -2.34
CA GLY A 109 12.40 -1.02 -3.31
C GLY A 109 12.71 0.33 -2.67
N THR A 110 12.29 0.56 -1.44
CA THR A 110 12.60 1.77 -0.66
C THR A 110 13.91 1.69 0.14
N THR A 111 14.71 0.63 -0.01
CA THR A 111 15.81 0.29 0.93
C THR A 111 15.35 0.24 2.39
N LEU A 112 14.11 -0.21 2.61
CA LEU A 112 13.47 -0.32 3.91
C LEU A 112 14.21 -1.29 4.84
N ASN A 113 15.13 -0.77 5.65
CA ASN A 113 15.80 -1.51 6.72
C ASN A 113 14.93 -1.53 7.99
N ALA A 114 13.66 -1.90 7.85
CA ALA A 114 12.74 -1.93 8.98
C ALA A 114 13.29 -2.83 10.10
N GLY A 115 13.23 -2.32 11.32
CA GLY A 115 13.75 -2.94 12.52
C GLY A 115 12.65 -3.52 13.39
N ARG A 116 13.00 -4.34 14.39
CA ARG A 116 12.07 -4.74 15.46
C ARG A 116 12.06 -3.76 16.63
N ASP A 117 13.09 -2.93 16.70
CA ASP A 117 13.29 -1.93 17.73
C ASP A 117 12.67 -0.62 17.28
N ARG A 118 11.67 -0.16 18.03
CA ARG A 118 10.95 1.08 17.78
C ARG A 118 11.87 2.30 17.95
N ASP A 119 12.72 2.29 18.97
CA ASP A 119 13.54 3.45 19.34
C ASP A 119 14.68 3.66 18.33
N HIS A 120 15.08 2.58 17.65
CA HIS A 120 16.10 2.58 16.60
C HIS A 120 15.51 2.35 15.19
N ALA A 121 14.26 2.75 14.96
CA ALA A 121 13.60 2.61 13.67
C ALA A 121 14.36 3.34 12.54
N ALA A 122 14.50 2.66 11.39
CA ALA A 122 15.23 3.21 10.25
C ALA A 122 14.47 4.38 9.59
N VAL A 123 15.22 5.43 9.23
CA VAL A 123 14.69 6.57 8.46
C VAL A 123 14.61 6.21 6.97
N LEU A 124 13.45 6.44 6.34
CA LEU A 124 13.23 6.08 4.93
C LEU A 124 13.86 7.08 3.96
N GLY A 125 13.72 8.36 4.29
CA GLY A 125 14.23 9.46 3.49
C GLY A 125 13.33 9.82 2.28
N PRO A 126 13.60 10.96 1.63
CA PRO A 126 12.66 11.56 0.68
C PRO A 126 12.34 10.68 -0.54
N GLN A 127 13.34 9.98 -1.09
CA GLN A 127 13.14 9.14 -2.28
C GLN A 127 12.31 7.89 -1.97
N ALA A 128 12.44 7.31 -0.78
CA ALA A 128 11.60 6.20 -0.35
C ALA A 128 10.15 6.66 -0.17
N ASN A 129 9.94 7.79 0.52
CA ASN A 129 8.61 8.38 0.74
C ASN A 129 7.93 8.73 -0.58
N ALA A 130 8.62 9.38 -1.52
CA ALA A 130 8.06 9.71 -2.83
C ALA A 130 7.65 8.47 -3.62
N ARG A 131 8.42 7.38 -3.55
CA ARG A 131 8.09 6.11 -4.21
C ARG A 131 6.90 5.41 -3.55
N ALA A 132 6.83 5.40 -2.22
CA ALA A 132 5.69 4.85 -1.49
C ALA A 132 4.41 5.62 -1.83
N HIS A 133 4.47 6.96 -1.79
CA HIS A 133 3.35 7.83 -2.14
C HIS A 133 2.87 7.62 -3.59
N ALA A 134 3.78 7.62 -4.56
CA ALA A 134 3.42 7.40 -5.95
C ALA A 134 2.77 6.02 -6.18
N LEU A 135 3.32 4.97 -5.55
CA LEU A 135 2.74 3.63 -5.63
C LEU A 135 1.37 3.57 -4.96
N ALA A 136 1.23 4.09 -3.73
CA ALA A 136 -0.02 4.06 -2.99
C ALA A 136 -1.12 4.83 -3.73
N THR A 137 -0.81 6.01 -4.29
CA THR A 137 -1.74 6.77 -5.16
C THR A 137 -2.18 5.94 -6.37
N LEU A 138 -1.24 5.28 -7.07
CA LEU A 138 -1.56 4.41 -8.21
C LEU A 138 -2.46 3.24 -7.79
N ARG A 139 -2.19 2.62 -6.64
CA ARG A 139 -2.97 1.50 -6.11
C ARG A 139 -4.39 1.91 -5.73
N ILE A 140 -4.58 3.12 -5.21
CA ILE A 140 -5.91 3.70 -4.96
C ILE A 140 -6.68 3.92 -6.27
N ALA A 141 -6.03 4.48 -7.30
CA ALA A 141 -6.66 4.63 -8.62
C ALA A 141 -7.08 3.27 -9.21
N MET A 142 -6.21 2.26 -9.12
CA MET A 142 -6.54 0.89 -9.54
C MET A 142 -7.71 0.30 -8.73
N ALA A 143 -7.80 0.60 -7.43
CA ALA A 143 -8.92 0.16 -6.59
C ALA A 143 -10.26 0.70 -7.12
N GLY A 144 -10.29 1.99 -7.47
CA GLY A 144 -11.47 2.66 -8.02
C GLY A 144 -11.96 2.01 -9.31
N ASP A 145 -11.06 1.81 -10.28
CA ASP A 145 -11.38 1.16 -11.55
C ASP A 145 -11.87 -0.28 -11.37
N ARG A 146 -11.18 -1.06 -10.53
CA ARG A 146 -11.54 -2.45 -10.22
C ARG A 146 -12.91 -2.55 -9.57
N LEU A 147 -13.19 -1.65 -8.63
CA LEU A 147 -14.49 -1.56 -7.98
C LEU A 147 -15.58 -1.17 -8.98
N ALA A 148 -15.34 -0.19 -9.85
CA ALA A 148 -16.27 0.20 -10.89
C ALA A 148 -16.59 -0.96 -11.86
N ASP A 149 -15.58 -1.74 -12.25
CA ASP A 149 -15.76 -2.96 -13.05
C ASP A 149 -16.60 -4.02 -12.32
N LEU A 150 -16.33 -4.26 -11.03
CA LEU A 150 -17.12 -5.20 -10.23
C LEU A 150 -18.60 -4.77 -10.15
N LEU A 151 -18.85 -3.49 -9.88
CA LEU A 151 -20.21 -2.95 -9.75
C LEU A 151 -20.98 -2.98 -11.09
N ARG A 152 -20.30 -2.75 -12.22
CA ARG A 152 -20.90 -2.90 -13.56
C ARG A 152 -21.35 -4.33 -13.83
N GLY A 153 -20.63 -5.33 -13.33
CA GLY A 153 -20.97 -6.75 -13.47
C GLY A 153 -22.11 -7.25 -12.58
N LEU A 154 -22.64 -6.41 -11.68
CA LEU A 154 -23.81 -6.72 -10.84
C LEU A 154 -25.15 -6.34 -11.51
N ARG A 155 -25.11 -5.71 -12.69
CA ARG A 155 -26.29 -5.31 -13.45
C ARG A 155 -26.83 -6.45 -14.30
#